data_AF-A0A445GZ36-F1
#
_entry.id   AF-A0A445GZ36-F1
#
_cell.length_a   1.000
_cell.length_b   1.000
_cell.length_c   1.000
_cell.angle_alpha   90.00
_cell.angle_beta   90.00
_cell.angle_gamma   90.00
#
_symmetry.space_group_name_H-M   'P 1'
#
loop_
_entity.id
_entity.type
_entity.pdbx_description
1 polymer ?
#
loop_
_entity_poly.entity_id
_entity_poly.type
_entity_poly.pdbx_seq_one_letter_code
_entity_poly.pdbx_strand_id
1 'polypeptide(L)'
;MVLRSCASFIANAHGLVNALAECCYDQICKIYLLYLTLDIFFRKANMVDQVQHPTIMDKVAGQLHLRSGLSSGIRSYDGAYRHPAMYQRPSFGNYSNAALQFPVMPTCKATMDLSATATSASPVFVAAPAEKGHFLLDFLMGGVSAAVSKTAAAPIERVKLLIQNQDEMIKTGRLSEPYKGIGDCFKRTMADEGAISLWRGNTANVIRYFPTQALNFAFKDYFKRLFNFKKDRDGYWKWFAGNLASGGAAGASSLLFVYSLDYARTRLANDAKAAKKGGERQFNGLVDVYRKTLASDGVAGLYRGFNISCVGIIVYRGLYFGLYDSVKPVVLTGSLQDSFFASFALGWLITNGAGLASYPIDTVRRRMMMTSGEAVKYKSSLDAFTQILKNEGAKSLFKGAGANILRAVAGAGVLAGYDKLQVLVFGKKYGSGGA
;
A
#
# COMPACT_ATOMS: atom_id res chain seq x y z
N MET A 1 5.61 -29.91 -19.66
CA MET A 1 6.50 -28.92 -20.32
C MET A 1 6.66 -27.64 -19.47
N VAL A 2 5.58 -26.89 -19.21
CA VAL A 2 5.60 -25.60 -18.47
C VAL A 2 6.38 -25.61 -17.14
N LEU A 3 6.23 -26.66 -16.32
CA LEU A 3 6.98 -26.78 -15.05
C LEU A 3 8.51 -26.87 -15.22
N ARG A 4 9.02 -27.47 -16.31
CA ARG A 4 10.46 -27.47 -16.61
C ARG A 4 10.93 -26.09 -17.06
N SER A 5 10.12 -25.35 -17.81
CA SER A 5 10.44 -23.96 -18.19
C SER A 5 10.47 -23.01 -16.98
N CYS A 6 9.56 -23.17 -16.02
CA CYS A 6 9.63 -22.44 -14.75
C CYS A 6 10.88 -22.81 -13.93
N ALA A 7 11.26 -24.10 -13.89
CA ALA A 7 12.48 -24.53 -13.18
C ALA A 7 13.76 -23.94 -13.81
N SER A 8 13.87 -23.93 -15.14
CA SER A 8 15.00 -23.28 -15.84
C SER A 8 15.03 -21.75 -15.63
N PHE A 9 13.87 -21.09 -15.55
CA PHE A 9 13.79 -19.67 -15.23
C PHE A 9 14.22 -19.37 -13.78
N ILE A 10 13.86 -20.23 -12.82
CA ILE A 10 14.31 -20.14 -11.42
C ILE A 10 15.82 -20.39 -11.30
N ALA A 11 16.38 -21.32 -12.09
CA ALA A 11 17.83 -21.53 -12.14
C ALA A 11 18.59 -20.29 -12.66
N ASN A 12 18.09 -19.65 -13.73
CA ASN A 12 18.68 -18.40 -14.23
C ASN A 12 18.47 -17.21 -13.29
N ALA A 13 17.37 -17.17 -12.52
CA ALA A 13 17.18 -16.18 -11.47
C ALA A 13 18.24 -16.29 -10.35
N HIS A 14 18.78 -17.48 -10.09
CA HIS A 14 19.86 -17.69 -9.14
C HIS A 14 21.16 -16.97 -9.57
N GLY A 15 21.48 -16.97 -10.87
CA GLY A 15 22.60 -16.21 -11.43
C GLY A 15 22.41 -14.69 -11.31
N LEU A 16 21.19 -14.20 -11.58
CA LEU A 16 20.87 -12.78 -11.42
C LEU A 16 20.93 -12.32 -9.94
N VAL A 17 20.52 -13.17 -9.00
CA VAL A 17 20.62 -12.89 -7.55
C VAL A 17 22.09 -12.84 -7.10
N ASN A 18 22.97 -13.70 -7.62
CA ASN A 18 24.39 -13.66 -7.31
C ASN A 18 25.07 -12.40 -7.90
N ALA A 19 24.77 -12.01 -9.14
CA ALA A 19 25.29 -10.77 -9.74
C ALA A 19 24.82 -9.50 -9.00
N LEU A 20 23.59 -9.52 -8.45
CA LEU A 20 23.09 -8.44 -7.58
C LEU A 20 23.74 -8.45 -6.19
N ALA A 21 24.25 -9.60 -5.71
CA ALA A 21 24.94 -9.71 -4.43
C ALA A 21 26.36 -9.11 -4.48
N GLU A 22 27.07 -9.20 -5.61
CA GLU A 22 28.39 -8.57 -5.78
C GLU A 22 28.28 -7.03 -5.85
N CYS A 23 27.21 -6.51 -6.46
CA CYS A 23 26.89 -5.07 -6.47
C CYS A 23 26.53 -4.51 -5.07
N CYS A 24 26.26 -5.39 -4.10
CA CYS A 24 25.73 -5.03 -2.78
C CYS A 24 26.76 -4.32 -1.89
N TYR A 25 28.07 -4.61 -2.04
CA TYR A 25 29.11 -4.04 -1.16
C TYR A 25 29.26 -2.52 -1.34
N ASP A 26 29.30 -2.03 -2.58
CA ASP A 26 29.47 -0.61 -2.91
C ASP A 26 28.18 0.23 -2.67
N GLN A 27 27.00 -0.40 -2.75
CA GLN A 27 25.73 0.29 -2.45
C GLN A 27 25.45 0.44 -0.95
N ILE A 28 25.95 -0.45 -0.08
CA ILE A 28 25.77 -0.36 1.37
C ILE A 28 26.42 0.93 1.93
N CYS A 29 27.60 1.34 1.44
CA CYS A 29 28.22 2.60 1.81
C CYS A 29 27.35 3.82 1.45
N LYS A 30 26.69 3.79 0.29
CA LYS A 30 25.79 4.86 -0.18
C LYS A 30 24.50 4.94 0.64
N ILE A 31 23.99 3.80 1.12
CA ILE A 31 22.86 3.75 2.07
C ILE A 31 23.25 4.30 3.44
N TYR A 32 24.48 4.04 3.91
CA TYR A 32 24.99 4.60 5.17
C TYR A 32 25.12 6.13 5.10
N LEU A 33 25.60 6.67 3.97
CA LEU A 33 25.58 8.11 3.70
C LEU A 33 24.14 8.66 3.73
N LEU A 34 23.18 8.02 3.05
CA LEU A 34 21.80 8.49 3.01
C LEU A 34 21.17 8.55 4.42
N TYR A 35 21.46 7.57 5.27
CA TYR A 35 21.04 7.55 6.67
C TYR A 35 21.66 8.70 7.49
N LEU A 36 22.97 8.94 7.32
CA LEU A 36 23.66 10.07 7.95
C LEU A 36 23.11 11.43 7.46
N THR A 37 22.84 11.58 6.17
CA THR A 37 22.23 12.81 5.61
C THR A 37 20.84 13.07 6.21
N LEU A 38 20.04 12.03 6.42
CA LEU A 38 18.73 12.14 7.06
C LEU A 38 18.84 12.44 8.57
N ASP A 39 19.77 11.83 9.31
CA ASP A 39 19.97 12.14 10.75
C ASP A 39 20.47 13.58 10.93
N ILE A 40 21.36 14.07 10.06
CA ILE A 40 21.80 15.47 10.02
C ILE A 40 20.63 16.41 9.73
N PHE A 41 19.76 16.08 8.76
CA PHE A 41 18.58 16.88 8.44
C PHE A 41 17.60 16.96 9.63
N PHE A 42 17.32 15.83 10.31
CA PHE A 42 16.45 15.81 11.49
C PHE A 42 17.06 16.52 12.71
N ARG A 43 18.38 16.44 12.93
CA ARG A 43 19.05 17.23 13.98
C ARG A 43 18.98 18.72 13.70
N LYS A 44 19.15 19.13 12.44
CA LYS A 44 19.10 20.55 12.04
C LYS A 44 17.68 21.13 12.09
N ALA A 45 16.66 20.31 11.85
CA ALA A 45 15.25 20.68 12.02
C ALA A 45 14.85 20.93 13.50
N ASN A 46 15.59 20.39 14.47
CA ASN A 46 15.36 20.61 15.91
C ASN A 46 16.16 21.79 16.50
N MET A 47 16.93 22.54 15.69
CA MET A 47 17.74 23.68 16.14
C MET A 47 17.41 25.02 15.43
N VAL A 48 16.20 25.16 14.87
CA VAL A 48 15.71 26.44 14.36
C VAL A 48 14.55 26.89 15.25
N ASP A 49 14.72 28.08 15.81
CA ASP A 49 13.89 28.60 16.91
C ASP A 49 12.47 29.04 16.50
N GLN A 50 11.67 29.32 17.52
CA GLN A 50 10.24 29.64 17.44
C GLN A 50 9.89 30.72 16.42
N VAL A 51 8.88 30.43 15.58
CA VAL A 51 8.00 31.44 15.00
C VAL A 51 6.56 31.09 15.39
N GLN A 52 5.92 31.96 16.16
CA GLN A 52 4.53 31.77 16.58
C GLN A 52 3.58 31.90 15.38
N HIS A 53 2.80 30.86 15.13
CA HIS A 53 1.62 30.92 14.26
C HIS A 53 0.34 30.87 15.11
N PRO A 54 -0.70 31.66 14.79
CA PRO A 54 -1.95 31.70 15.56
C PRO A 54 -2.67 30.35 15.52
N THR A 55 -3.36 30.02 16.60
CA THR A 55 -3.89 28.68 16.83
C THR A 55 -5.24 28.45 16.14
N ILE A 56 -5.63 27.19 16.00
CA ILE A 56 -6.87 26.80 15.28
C ILE A 56 -8.13 27.38 15.96
N MET A 57 -8.09 27.62 17.27
CA MET A 57 -9.19 28.29 18.01
C MET A 57 -9.52 29.68 17.44
N ASP A 58 -8.50 30.48 17.11
CA ASP A 58 -8.66 31.87 16.66
C ASP A 58 -9.38 31.95 15.30
N LYS A 59 -9.17 30.97 14.43
CA LYS A 59 -9.89 30.85 13.14
C LYS A 59 -11.34 30.40 13.29
N VAL A 60 -11.67 29.62 14.32
CA VAL A 60 -13.04 29.17 14.58
C VAL A 60 -13.88 30.28 15.22
N ALA A 61 -13.30 31.08 16.12
CA ALA A 61 -13.97 32.23 16.71
C ALA A 61 -14.35 33.30 15.65
N GLY A 62 -13.46 33.57 14.69
CA GLY A 62 -13.68 34.56 13.64
C GLY A 62 -14.85 34.24 12.67
N GLN A 63 -15.18 32.96 12.47
CA GLN A 63 -16.32 32.58 11.61
C GLN A 63 -17.68 32.59 12.32
N LEU A 64 -17.71 32.58 13.65
CA LEU A 64 -18.96 32.63 14.42
C LEU A 64 -19.50 34.06 14.58
N HIS A 65 -18.63 35.08 14.65
CA HIS A 65 -19.06 36.48 14.79
C HIS A 65 -19.66 37.12 13.52
N LEU A 66 -19.62 36.44 12.36
CA LEU A 66 -20.21 36.92 11.10
C LEU A 66 -21.64 36.39 10.84
N ARG A 67 -22.31 35.80 11.84
CA ARG A 67 -23.64 35.18 11.66
C ARG A 67 -24.72 35.56 12.69
N SER A 68 -24.59 36.71 13.35
CA SER A 68 -25.58 37.22 14.31
C SER A 68 -25.92 38.70 14.05
N GLY A 69 -27.01 38.93 13.33
CA GLY A 69 -27.57 40.26 13.01
C GLY A 69 -28.09 40.32 11.56
N LEU A 70 -29.33 40.70 11.25
CA LEU A 70 -30.50 41.05 12.07
C LEU A 70 -31.74 40.26 11.60
N SER A 71 -32.71 40.11 12.51
CA SER A 71 -34.11 39.83 12.17
C SER A 71 -34.96 41.01 12.65
N SER A 72 -35.71 41.66 11.75
CA SER A 72 -36.68 42.69 12.12
C SER A 72 -37.64 43.06 10.96
N GLY A 73 -38.95 42.95 11.20
CA GLY A 73 -39.94 43.85 10.61
C GLY A 73 -40.72 43.38 9.38
N ILE A 74 -41.94 42.86 9.60
CA ILE A 74 -43.05 42.88 8.63
C ILE A 74 -43.83 44.18 8.82
N ARG A 75 -44.10 44.99 7.76
CA ARG A 75 -45.45 45.43 7.29
C ARG A 75 -45.40 46.54 6.19
N SER A 76 -46.47 46.60 5.40
CA SER A 76 -47.08 47.78 4.72
C SER A 76 -46.63 48.22 3.30
N TYR A 77 -47.58 48.12 2.36
CA TYR A 77 -48.02 49.08 1.30
C TYR A 77 -47.27 50.44 1.28
N ASP A 78 -46.92 51.06 0.14
CA ASP A 78 -47.77 51.55 -0.98
C ASP A 78 -46.85 52.27 -2.03
N GLY A 79 -47.39 52.77 -3.17
CA GLY A 79 -46.71 53.78 -4.01
C GLY A 79 -46.40 53.37 -5.46
N ALA A 80 -47.16 53.93 -6.42
CA ALA A 80 -47.05 53.64 -7.85
C ALA A 80 -46.33 54.75 -8.67
N TYR A 81 -46.27 54.55 -10.01
CA TYR A 81 -45.81 55.48 -11.08
C TYR A 81 -44.26 55.55 -11.31
N ARG A 82 -43.72 55.74 -12.54
CA ARG A 82 -44.35 56.07 -13.86
C ARG A 82 -43.49 55.64 -15.08
N HIS A 83 -44.12 54.96 -16.04
CA HIS A 83 -43.98 54.88 -17.52
C HIS A 83 -42.63 54.93 -18.33
N PRO A 84 -42.62 54.38 -19.59
CA PRO A 84 -41.44 54.23 -20.47
C PRO A 84 -41.54 54.98 -21.83
N ALA A 85 -40.53 54.82 -22.70
CA ALA A 85 -40.62 54.89 -24.16
C ALA A 85 -39.57 53.92 -24.79
N MET A 86 -39.85 52.98 -25.72
CA MET A 86 -40.45 53.03 -27.07
C MET A 86 -39.62 53.77 -28.13
N TYR A 87 -38.98 53.01 -29.04
CA TYR A 87 -38.94 53.31 -30.48
C TYR A 87 -38.78 52.03 -31.33
N GLN A 88 -39.44 52.00 -32.49
CA GLN A 88 -39.47 50.89 -33.48
C GLN A 88 -38.22 50.93 -34.41
N ARG A 89 -37.68 49.81 -34.97
CA ARG A 89 -38.14 48.94 -36.10
C ARG A 89 -38.21 49.73 -37.46
N PRO A 90 -38.21 49.12 -38.69
CA PRO A 90 -38.25 47.69 -39.08
C PRO A 90 -37.55 47.24 -40.44
N SER A 91 -37.70 45.94 -40.77
CA SER A 91 -37.80 45.31 -42.14
C SER A 91 -36.63 45.40 -43.15
N PHE A 92 -36.49 44.58 -44.21
CA PHE A 92 -37.33 43.59 -44.96
C PHE A 92 -36.57 42.24 -45.12
N GLY A 93 -37.14 41.04 -45.41
CA GLY A 93 -38.08 40.55 -46.44
C GLY A 93 -37.30 39.73 -47.52
N ASN A 94 -37.74 38.62 -48.15
CA ASN A 94 -39.05 37.94 -48.20
C ASN A 94 -38.98 36.55 -48.94
N TYR A 95 -39.88 35.60 -48.61
CA TYR A 95 -40.40 34.43 -49.41
C TYR A 95 -39.45 33.32 -49.95
N SER A 96 -39.83 32.05 -50.21
CA SER A 96 -40.98 31.17 -49.81
C SER A 96 -40.73 29.69 -50.16
N ASN A 97 -41.28 28.75 -49.37
CA ASN A 97 -41.78 27.37 -49.63
C ASN A 97 -41.48 26.68 -50.99
N ALA A 98 -41.15 25.39 -51.12
CA ALA A 98 -41.01 24.23 -50.21
C ALA A 98 -40.13 23.14 -50.91
N ALA A 99 -39.98 21.85 -50.57
CA ALA A 99 -40.63 20.96 -49.58
C ALA A 99 -39.74 19.71 -49.26
N LEU A 100 -40.17 18.92 -48.26
CA LEU A 100 -39.84 17.50 -47.97
C LEU A 100 -38.39 17.06 -47.60
N GLN A 101 -38.39 16.15 -46.62
CA GLN A 101 -37.35 15.16 -46.23
C GLN A 101 -36.12 15.62 -45.42
N PHE A 102 -36.14 15.17 -44.16
CA PHE A 102 -35.06 14.88 -43.21
C PHE A 102 -33.62 15.30 -43.57
N PRO A 103 -32.98 16.20 -42.81
CA PRO A 103 -31.60 16.60 -43.06
C PRO A 103 -30.61 15.50 -42.61
N VAL A 104 -30.11 14.75 -43.59
CA VAL A 104 -28.76 14.20 -43.55
C VAL A 104 -27.85 15.20 -44.28
N MET A 105 -26.88 15.82 -43.61
CA MET A 105 -25.71 16.43 -44.28
C MET A 105 -24.51 16.51 -43.31
N PRO A 106 -23.25 16.47 -43.80
CA PRO A 106 -22.10 16.07 -42.99
C PRO A 106 -20.96 17.12 -42.90
N THR A 107 -19.96 16.83 -42.05
CA THR A 107 -18.57 17.35 -42.09
C THR A 107 -18.35 18.87 -41.89
N CYS A 108 -17.33 19.36 -41.17
CA CYS A 108 -16.03 18.75 -40.87
C CYS A 108 -15.31 19.40 -39.65
N LYS A 109 -14.41 18.62 -39.01
CA LYS A 109 -13.27 19.05 -38.16
C LYS A 109 -13.54 19.72 -36.80
N ALA A 110 -13.53 18.92 -35.72
CA ALA A 110 -12.59 19.09 -34.60
C ALA A 110 -12.50 17.80 -33.74
N THR A 111 -11.28 17.49 -33.26
CA THR A 111 -10.92 16.66 -32.09
C THR A 111 -11.66 15.33 -31.82
N MET A 112 -10.93 14.21 -31.95
CA MET A 112 -11.31 12.91 -31.38
C MET A 112 -11.13 12.90 -29.86
N ASP A 113 -12.22 12.81 -29.09
CA ASP A 113 -12.18 12.43 -27.68
C ASP A 113 -12.54 10.95 -27.51
N LEU A 114 -11.55 10.14 -27.13
CA LEU A 114 -11.68 8.69 -26.99
C LEU A 114 -11.87 8.30 -25.51
N SER A 115 -13.13 8.17 -25.12
CA SER A 115 -13.65 7.27 -24.06
C SER A 115 -12.66 6.80 -22.97
N ALA A 116 -12.44 7.65 -21.96
CA ALA A 116 -11.72 7.29 -20.74
C ALA A 116 -12.54 6.31 -19.86
N THR A 117 -12.47 5.01 -20.17
CA THR A 117 -13.02 3.95 -19.32
C THR A 117 -12.16 3.76 -18.07
N ALA A 118 -12.65 4.28 -16.94
CA ALA A 118 -11.95 4.23 -15.66
C ALA A 118 -11.78 2.79 -15.15
N THR A 119 -10.61 2.21 -15.37
CA THR A 119 -10.27 0.89 -14.83
C THR A 119 -10.00 1.00 -13.34
N SER A 120 -10.79 0.29 -12.52
CA SER A 120 -10.60 0.17 -11.09
C SER A 120 -9.29 -0.58 -10.78
N ALA A 121 -8.22 0.19 -10.57
CA ALA A 121 -6.98 -0.32 -10.00
C ALA A 121 -7.18 -0.69 -8.52
N SER A 122 -6.33 -1.60 -8.05
CA SER A 122 -6.17 -1.93 -6.63
C SER A 122 -4.66 -1.93 -6.29
N PRO A 123 -4.26 -1.80 -5.01
CA PRO A 123 -3.24 -0.81 -4.62
C PRO A 123 -1.79 -1.28 -4.75
N VAL A 124 -1.36 -1.61 -5.97
CA VAL A 124 0.05 -1.91 -6.28
C VAL A 124 0.61 -1.03 -7.39
N PHE A 125 -0.21 -0.44 -8.29
CA PHE A 125 0.30 0.33 -9.44
C PHE A 125 -0.55 1.52 -9.91
N VAL A 126 -1.07 2.37 -9.01
CA VAL A 126 -1.63 3.66 -9.45
C VAL A 126 -0.56 4.50 -10.15
N ALA A 127 -0.94 5.17 -11.24
CA ALA A 127 -0.10 6.20 -11.83
C ALA A 127 -0.27 7.48 -11.00
N ALA A 128 0.83 8.11 -10.57
CA ALA A 128 0.73 9.47 -10.09
C ALA A 128 0.15 10.33 -11.24
N PRO A 129 -0.88 11.15 -11.01
CA PRO A 129 -1.42 12.01 -12.05
C PRO A 129 -0.32 12.99 -12.47
N ALA A 130 -0.07 13.07 -13.78
CA ALA A 130 0.90 14.00 -14.36
C ALA A 130 0.29 15.41 -14.46
N GLU A 131 -0.14 15.98 -13.33
CA GLU A 131 -0.39 17.41 -13.25
C GLU A 131 0.93 18.15 -13.05
N LYS A 132 1.01 19.39 -13.57
CA LYS A 132 2.18 20.27 -13.44
C LYS A 132 2.25 20.89 -12.03
N GLY A 133 2.27 20.02 -11.01
CA GLY A 133 2.39 20.36 -9.59
C GLY A 133 3.76 19.99 -9.01
N HIS A 134 4.04 20.47 -7.80
CA HIS A 134 5.29 20.17 -7.09
C HIS A 134 5.36 18.69 -6.71
N PHE A 135 6.08 17.87 -7.49
CA PHE A 135 6.32 16.43 -7.23
C PHE A 135 6.68 16.14 -5.76
N LEU A 136 7.51 16.98 -5.15
CA LEU A 136 7.89 16.85 -3.74
C LEU A 136 6.70 16.99 -2.78
N LEU A 137 5.76 17.91 -3.05
CA LEU A 137 4.56 18.09 -2.24
C LEU A 137 3.66 16.86 -2.33
N ASP A 138 3.39 16.37 -3.55
CA ASP A 138 2.53 15.20 -3.74
C ASP A 138 3.16 13.92 -3.16
N PHE A 139 4.48 13.77 -3.28
CA PHE A 139 5.25 12.69 -2.66
C PHE A 139 5.18 12.73 -1.12
N LEU A 140 5.38 13.90 -0.50
CA LEU A 140 5.31 14.08 0.95
C LEU A 140 3.89 13.90 1.48
N MET A 141 2.88 14.48 0.83
CA MET A 141 1.47 14.35 1.23
C MET A 141 0.96 12.91 1.05
N GLY A 142 1.39 12.21 -0.01
CA GLY A 142 1.18 10.78 -0.15
C GLY A 142 1.87 9.96 0.96
N GLY A 143 3.06 10.39 1.40
CA GLY A 143 3.77 9.83 2.54
C GLY A 143 3.04 10.00 3.87
N VAL A 144 2.49 11.20 4.15
CA VAL A 144 1.65 11.45 5.34
C VAL A 144 0.38 10.61 5.28
N SER A 145 -0.30 10.53 4.13
CA SER A 145 -1.48 9.68 3.92
C SER A 145 -1.21 8.21 4.22
N ALA A 146 -0.10 7.68 3.69
CA ALA A 146 0.35 6.33 4.01
C ALA A 146 0.70 6.16 5.49
N ALA A 147 1.39 7.13 6.10
CA ALA A 147 1.77 7.08 7.51
C ALA A 147 0.54 7.00 8.43
N VAL A 148 -0.51 7.79 8.16
CA VAL A 148 -1.79 7.73 8.89
C VAL A 148 -2.46 6.37 8.73
N SER A 149 -2.64 5.90 7.49
CA SER A 149 -3.26 4.59 7.22
C SER A 149 -2.50 3.42 7.87
N LYS A 150 -1.16 3.42 7.76
CA LYS A 150 -0.29 2.43 8.41
C LYS A 150 -0.38 2.47 9.93
N THR A 151 -0.45 3.67 10.52
CA THR A 151 -0.51 3.85 11.97
C THR A 151 -1.85 3.38 12.52
N ALA A 152 -2.97 3.68 11.86
CA ALA A 152 -4.28 3.18 12.30
C ALA A 152 -4.40 1.65 12.17
N ALA A 153 -3.81 1.04 11.13
CA ALA A 153 -3.80 -0.41 10.95
C ALA A 153 -2.73 -1.15 11.81
N ALA A 154 -1.83 -0.44 12.48
CA ALA A 154 -0.69 -1.04 13.19
C ALA A 154 -1.08 -2.02 14.31
N PRO A 155 -2.11 -1.78 15.16
CA PRO A 155 -2.48 -2.70 16.23
C PRO A 155 -2.88 -4.09 15.74
N ILE A 156 -3.77 -4.16 14.75
CA ILE A 156 -4.21 -5.42 14.15
C ILE A 156 -3.08 -6.07 13.33
N GLU A 157 -2.18 -5.28 12.75
CA GLU A 157 -0.99 -5.80 12.06
C GLU A 157 0.04 -6.39 13.03
N ARG A 158 0.22 -5.83 14.24
CA ARG A 158 1.05 -6.45 15.29
C ARG A 158 0.44 -7.76 15.77
N VAL A 159 -0.87 -7.79 16.06
CA VAL A 159 -1.57 -9.02 16.48
C VAL A 159 -1.52 -10.11 15.39
N LYS A 160 -1.62 -9.74 14.11
CA LYS A 160 -1.38 -10.68 13.00
C LYS A 160 0.02 -11.31 13.09
N LEU A 161 1.07 -10.50 13.26
CA LEU A 161 2.45 -10.99 13.32
C LEU A 161 2.70 -11.85 14.56
N LEU A 162 2.25 -11.42 15.74
CA LEU A 162 2.34 -12.19 17.00
C LEU A 162 1.73 -13.59 16.85
N ILE A 163 0.50 -13.68 16.33
CA ILE A 163 -0.17 -14.98 16.11
C ILE A 163 0.53 -15.81 15.03
N GLN A 164 1.02 -15.19 13.95
CA GLN A 164 1.68 -15.89 12.83
C GLN A 164 3.03 -16.51 13.21
N ASN A 165 3.76 -15.88 14.15
CA ASN A 165 5.12 -16.26 14.54
C ASN A 165 5.24 -16.81 15.97
N GLN A 166 4.11 -17.01 16.67
CA GLN A 166 4.07 -17.42 18.08
C GLN A 166 4.93 -18.66 18.40
N ASP A 167 5.01 -19.63 17.49
CA ASP A 167 5.77 -20.86 17.72
C ASP A 167 7.30 -20.61 17.71
N GLU A 168 7.78 -19.62 16.94
CA GLU A 168 9.18 -19.16 17.02
C GLU A 168 9.40 -18.30 18.26
N MET A 169 8.39 -17.55 18.72
CA MET A 169 8.43 -16.82 19.99
C MET A 169 8.49 -17.78 21.20
N ILE A 170 7.82 -18.94 21.13
CA ILE A 170 7.88 -19.97 22.17
C ILE A 170 9.28 -20.61 22.19
N LYS A 171 9.82 -21.01 21.04
CA LYS A 171 11.19 -21.57 20.91
C LYS A 171 12.28 -20.63 21.44
N THR A 172 12.07 -19.31 21.35
CA THR A 172 13.00 -18.27 21.83
C THR A 172 12.70 -17.75 23.25
N GLY A 173 11.74 -18.35 23.98
CA GLY A 173 11.36 -17.93 25.33
C GLY A 173 10.68 -16.56 25.42
N ARG A 174 10.21 -16.02 24.29
CA ARG A 174 9.50 -14.74 24.13
C ARG A 174 7.99 -14.87 24.39
N LEU A 175 7.46 -16.08 24.39
CA LEU A 175 6.07 -16.38 24.69
C LEU A 175 5.98 -17.66 25.53
N SER A 176 5.21 -17.64 26.62
CA SER A 176 5.03 -18.78 27.52
C SER A 176 4.06 -19.83 26.95
N GLU A 177 2.90 -19.38 26.48
CA GLU A 177 1.82 -20.22 25.98
C GLU A 177 1.24 -19.64 24.67
N PRO A 178 0.78 -20.49 23.73
CA PRO A 178 0.12 -20.06 22.50
C PRO A 178 -1.03 -19.07 22.73
N TYR A 179 -1.31 -18.23 21.73
CA TYR A 179 -2.48 -17.36 21.74
C TYR A 179 -3.74 -18.14 21.36
N LYS A 180 -4.79 -18.01 22.18
CA LYS A 180 -6.09 -18.68 21.95
C LYS A 180 -6.89 -18.06 20.79
N GLY A 181 -6.53 -16.85 20.37
CA GLY A 181 -7.14 -16.13 19.26
C GLY A 181 -6.76 -14.66 19.21
N ILE A 182 -7.44 -13.89 18.36
CA ILE A 182 -7.18 -12.46 18.15
C ILE A 182 -7.45 -11.65 19.43
N GLY A 183 -8.59 -11.88 20.08
CA GLY A 183 -8.95 -11.18 21.34
C GLY A 183 -8.02 -11.52 22.51
N ASP A 184 -7.60 -12.79 22.64
CA ASP A 184 -6.62 -13.23 23.64
C ASP A 184 -5.26 -12.53 23.44
N CYS A 185 -4.79 -12.48 22.18
CA CYS A 185 -3.56 -11.80 21.82
C CYS A 185 -3.61 -10.29 22.13
N PHE A 186 -4.70 -9.60 21.79
CA PHE A 186 -4.90 -8.20 22.19
C PHE A 186 -4.87 -8.02 23.71
N LYS A 187 -5.68 -8.79 24.45
CA LYS A 187 -5.82 -8.67 25.91
C LYS A 187 -4.48 -8.88 26.62
N ARG A 188 -3.75 -9.95 26.30
CA ARG A 188 -2.44 -10.28 26.89
C ARG A 188 -1.41 -9.21 26.55
N THR A 189 -1.30 -8.83 25.27
CA THR A 189 -0.34 -7.79 24.84
C THR A 189 -0.59 -6.44 25.55
N MET A 190 -1.85 -6.04 25.71
CA MET A 190 -2.18 -4.80 26.44
C MET A 190 -1.92 -4.89 27.94
N ALA A 191 -2.15 -6.05 28.57
CA ALA A 191 -1.88 -6.26 29.99
C ALA A 191 -0.37 -6.32 30.30
N ASP A 192 0.40 -7.06 29.50
CA ASP A 192 1.82 -7.35 29.76
C ASP A 192 2.75 -6.20 29.32
N GLU A 193 2.39 -5.48 28.24
CA GLU A 193 3.23 -4.45 27.63
C GLU A 193 2.61 -3.04 27.57
N GLY A 194 1.33 -2.88 27.93
CA GLY A 194 0.58 -1.63 27.81
C GLY A 194 0.07 -1.36 26.39
N ALA A 195 -0.96 -0.51 26.25
CA ALA A 195 -1.65 -0.27 24.98
C ALA A 195 -0.76 0.28 23.85
N ILE A 196 0.17 1.19 24.17
CA ILE A 196 1.12 1.79 23.20
C ILE A 196 1.98 0.72 22.50
N SER A 197 2.22 -0.42 23.15
CA SER A 197 2.98 -1.52 22.57
C SER A 197 2.38 -2.06 21.26
N LEU A 198 1.07 -1.90 21.03
CA LEU A 198 0.40 -2.33 19.80
C LEU A 198 0.96 -1.66 18.53
N TRP A 199 1.62 -0.50 18.66
CA TRP A 199 2.30 0.21 17.57
C TRP A 199 3.78 -0.16 17.40
N ARG A 200 4.30 -1.12 18.18
CA ARG A 200 5.71 -1.52 18.13
C ARG A 200 6.11 -2.00 16.73
N GLY A 201 7.17 -1.39 16.18
CA GLY A 201 7.64 -1.63 14.82
C GLY A 201 6.95 -0.78 13.73
N ASN A 202 5.90 0.01 14.05
CA ASN A 202 5.23 0.84 13.04
C ASN A 202 6.14 1.91 12.42
N THR A 203 7.14 2.43 13.15
CA THR A 203 8.13 3.37 12.59
C THR A 203 8.81 2.82 11.33
N ALA A 204 9.18 1.53 11.32
CA ALA A 204 9.77 0.89 10.15
C ALA A 204 8.75 0.72 8.99
N ASN A 205 7.46 0.54 9.30
CA ASN A 205 6.37 0.49 8.32
C ASN A 205 6.14 1.85 7.63
N VAL A 206 6.21 2.94 8.40
CA VAL A 206 6.10 4.31 7.89
C VAL A 206 7.32 4.68 7.05
N ILE A 207 8.53 4.50 7.58
CA ILE A 207 9.78 4.83 6.86
C ILE A 207 9.88 4.05 5.54
N ARG A 208 9.49 2.76 5.52
CA ARG A 208 9.48 1.90 4.33
C ARG A 208 8.70 2.50 3.15
N TYR A 209 7.69 3.34 3.38
CA TYR A 209 6.90 3.93 2.30
C TYR A 209 7.77 4.71 1.31
N PHE A 210 8.62 5.62 1.80
CA PHE A 210 9.41 6.54 0.97
C PHE A 210 10.36 5.83 -0.03
N PRO A 211 11.24 4.90 0.38
CA PRO A 211 12.08 4.17 -0.57
C PRO A 211 11.24 3.25 -1.47
N THR A 212 10.15 2.67 -0.97
CA THR A 212 9.26 1.85 -1.82
C THR A 212 8.66 2.67 -2.95
N GLN A 213 8.23 3.91 -2.69
CA GLN A 213 7.70 4.78 -3.74
C GLN A 213 8.78 5.29 -4.70
N ALA A 214 9.95 5.68 -4.21
CA ALA A 214 11.07 6.05 -5.07
C ALA A 214 11.44 4.91 -6.05
N LEU A 215 11.49 3.67 -5.56
CA LEU A 215 11.77 2.49 -6.37
C LEU A 215 10.60 2.11 -7.29
N ASN A 216 9.35 2.34 -6.88
CA ASN A 216 8.20 2.21 -7.77
C ASN A 216 8.31 3.19 -8.95
N PHE A 217 8.66 4.46 -8.72
CA PHE A 217 8.86 5.43 -9.82
C PHE A 217 10.02 5.02 -10.74
N ALA A 218 11.13 4.52 -10.20
CA ALA A 218 12.29 4.11 -10.99
C ALA A 218 12.07 2.82 -11.80
N PHE A 219 11.50 1.77 -11.19
CA PHE A 219 11.50 0.42 -11.74
C PHE A 219 10.20 0.04 -12.48
N LYS A 220 9.06 0.64 -12.14
CA LYS A 220 7.74 0.28 -12.72
C LYS A 220 7.76 0.40 -14.24
N ASP A 221 8.20 1.53 -14.78
CA ASP A 221 8.15 1.77 -16.21
C ASP A 221 9.30 1.10 -16.96
N TYR A 222 10.46 0.95 -16.32
CA TYR A 222 11.60 0.18 -16.84
C TYR A 222 11.21 -1.28 -17.12
N PHE A 223 10.74 -2.01 -16.09
CA PHE A 223 10.34 -3.41 -16.26
C PHE A 223 9.05 -3.60 -17.05
N LYS A 224 8.14 -2.61 -17.10
CA LYS A 224 6.99 -2.66 -18.00
C LYS A 224 7.40 -2.55 -19.47
N ARG A 225 8.34 -1.66 -19.80
CA ARG A 225 8.88 -1.52 -21.16
C ARG A 225 9.63 -2.77 -21.60
N LEU A 226 10.44 -3.36 -20.71
CA LEU A 226 11.22 -4.56 -21.00
C LEU A 226 10.35 -5.81 -21.28
N PHE A 227 9.17 -5.90 -20.67
CA PHE A 227 8.21 -7.01 -20.83
C PHE A 227 6.88 -6.55 -21.46
N ASN A 228 6.94 -5.61 -22.42
CA ASN A 228 5.77 -4.96 -23.04
C ASN A 228 5.04 -5.86 -24.06
N PHE A 229 4.47 -6.96 -23.56
CA PHE A 229 3.55 -7.81 -24.30
C PHE A 229 2.10 -7.32 -24.15
N LYS A 230 1.29 -7.49 -25.20
CA LYS A 230 -0.15 -7.19 -25.19
C LYS A 230 -0.98 -8.44 -25.46
N LYS A 231 -2.17 -8.53 -24.87
CA LYS A 231 -3.05 -9.72 -24.89
C LYS A 231 -3.63 -10.01 -26.27
N ASP A 232 -3.90 -8.96 -27.05
CA ASP A 232 -4.35 -8.93 -28.44
C ASP A 232 -3.23 -9.28 -29.44
N ARG A 233 -2.05 -8.62 -29.31
CA ARG A 233 -0.93 -8.79 -30.25
C ARG A 233 -0.17 -10.10 -30.06
N ASP A 234 0.13 -10.46 -28.81
CA ASP A 234 1.10 -11.52 -28.48
C ASP A 234 0.44 -12.79 -27.92
N GLY A 235 -0.86 -12.75 -27.68
CA GLY A 235 -1.64 -13.80 -27.03
C GLY A 235 -1.55 -13.80 -25.51
N TYR A 236 -2.59 -14.36 -24.87
CA TYR A 236 -2.77 -14.33 -23.41
C TYR A 236 -1.56 -14.83 -22.62
N TRP A 237 -0.97 -15.98 -23.00
CA TRP A 237 0.12 -16.57 -22.21
C TRP A 237 1.41 -15.76 -22.24
N LYS A 238 1.75 -15.09 -23.36
CA LYS A 238 2.91 -14.18 -23.42
C LYS A 238 2.66 -12.93 -22.58
N TRP A 239 1.47 -12.34 -22.69
CA TRP A 239 1.05 -11.21 -21.85
C TRP A 239 1.08 -11.55 -20.35
N PHE A 240 0.55 -12.71 -19.95
CA PHE A 240 0.51 -13.15 -18.56
C PHE A 240 1.91 -13.43 -18.01
N ALA A 241 2.73 -14.19 -18.75
CA ALA A 241 4.11 -14.46 -18.37
C ALA A 241 4.95 -13.17 -18.31
N GLY A 242 4.75 -12.24 -19.25
CA GLY A 242 5.38 -10.91 -19.23
C GLY A 242 5.01 -10.09 -18.00
N ASN A 243 3.72 -10.05 -17.64
CA ASN A 243 3.25 -9.36 -16.43
C ASN A 243 3.78 -10.00 -15.13
N LEU A 244 3.96 -11.32 -15.11
CA LEU A 244 4.60 -12.03 -14.01
C LEU A 244 6.09 -11.72 -13.92
N ALA A 245 6.84 -11.80 -15.03
CA ALA A 245 8.26 -11.51 -15.07
C ALA A 245 8.55 -10.04 -14.71
N SER A 246 7.80 -9.10 -15.30
CA SER A 246 7.87 -7.67 -15.00
C SER A 246 7.63 -7.36 -13.52
N GLY A 247 6.55 -7.91 -12.96
CA GLY A 247 6.20 -7.70 -11.55
C GLY A 247 7.12 -8.41 -10.57
N GLY A 248 7.60 -9.60 -10.92
CA GLY A 248 8.58 -10.36 -10.15
C GLY A 248 9.93 -9.64 -10.12
N ALA A 249 10.43 -9.17 -11.27
CA ALA A 249 11.67 -8.42 -11.37
C ALA A 249 11.58 -7.07 -10.63
N ALA A 250 10.57 -6.25 -10.91
CA ALA A 250 10.36 -4.98 -10.20
C ALA A 250 10.19 -5.18 -8.68
N GLY A 251 9.49 -6.25 -8.27
CA GLY A 251 9.29 -6.61 -6.87
C GLY A 251 10.58 -7.07 -6.19
N ALA A 252 11.37 -7.94 -6.83
CA ALA A 252 12.66 -8.40 -6.32
C ALA A 252 13.69 -7.26 -6.24
N SER A 253 13.79 -6.43 -7.28
CA SER A 253 14.64 -5.23 -7.28
C SER A 253 14.23 -4.24 -6.20
N SER A 254 12.93 -4.05 -5.96
CA SER A 254 12.47 -3.20 -4.86
C SER A 254 12.81 -3.80 -3.50
N LEU A 255 12.55 -5.11 -3.31
CA LEU A 255 12.92 -5.82 -2.08
C LEU A 255 14.41 -5.74 -1.80
N LEU A 256 15.30 -5.78 -2.80
CA LEU A 256 16.75 -5.68 -2.59
C LEU A 256 17.14 -4.47 -1.72
N PHE A 257 16.43 -3.35 -1.84
CA PHE A 257 16.67 -2.17 -1.01
C PHE A 257 15.83 -2.11 0.28
N VAL A 258 14.58 -2.61 0.26
CA VAL A 258 13.62 -2.43 1.39
C VAL A 258 13.42 -3.67 2.27
N TYR A 259 14.04 -4.81 1.96
CA TYR A 259 13.82 -6.06 2.70
C TYR A 259 14.29 -5.97 4.15
N SER A 260 15.42 -5.30 4.40
CA SER A 260 15.95 -5.13 5.75
C SER A 260 14.99 -4.37 6.68
N LEU A 261 14.19 -3.43 6.13
CA LEU A 261 13.11 -2.76 6.87
C LEU A 261 11.92 -3.71 7.14
N ASP A 262 11.55 -4.59 6.21
CA ASP A 262 10.54 -5.64 6.46
C ASP A 262 11.00 -6.61 7.55
N TYR A 263 12.27 -7.01 7.53
CA TYR A 263 12.90 -7.84 8.54
C TYR A 263 12.85 -7.15 9.91
N ALA A 264 13.37 -5.92 10.02
CA ALA A 264 13.47 -5.24 11.30
C ALA A 264 12.10 -4.87 11.88
N ARG A 265 11.14 -4.54 11.01
CA ARG A 265 9.73 -4.41 11.38
C ARG A 265 9.18 -5.71 11.98
N THR A 266 9.42 -6.85 11.32
CA THR A 266 8.93 -8.17 11.75
C THR A 266 9.53 -8.55 13.10
N ARG A 267 10.84 -8.34 13.30
CA ARG A 267 11.49 -8.53 14.60
C ARG A 267 10.89 -7.67 15.69
N LEU A 268 10.73 -6.36 15.48
CA LEU A 268 10.15 -5.45 16.49
C LEU A 268 8.70 -5.79 16.83
N ALA A 269 7.87 -6.14 15.85
CA ALA A 269 6.46 -6.47 16.09
C ALA A 269 6.28 -7.72 16.95
N ASN A 270 7.12 -8.75 16.70
CA ASN A 270 7.15 -10.01 17.45
C ASN A 270 8.00 -9.95 18.73
N ASP A 271 8.71 -8.85 18.99
CA ASP A 271 9.54 -8.68 20.18
C ASP A 271 8.69 -8.30 21.39
N ALA A 272 8.13 -9.34 22.01
CA ALA A 272 7.52 -9.29 23.32
C ALA A 272 8.58 -9.27 24.45
N LYS A 273 8.18 -8.77 25.62
CA LYS A 273 8.93 -8.98 26.88
C LYS A 273 9.14 -10.48 27.08
N ALA A 274 10.33 -10.90 27.50
CA ALA A 274 10.61 -12.32 27.71
C ALA A 274 9.64 -12.93 28.73
N ALA A 275 9.27 -14.20 28.57
CA ALA A 275 8.13 -14.79 29.28
C ALA A 275 8.30 -14.96 30.80
N LYS A 276 9.51 -14.74 31.33
CA LYS A 276 9.77 -14.66 32.78
C LYS A 276 9.37 -13.28 33.30
N LYS A 277 8.71 -13.19 34.47
CA LYS A 277 8.36 -11.91 35.10
C LYS A 277 9.58 -10.98 35.19
N GLY A 278 9.45 -9.75 34.72
CA GLY A 278 10.56 -8.78 34.62
C GLY A 278 11.42 -8.90 33.35
N GLY A 279 11.09 -9.81 32.42
CA GLY A 279 11.87 -10.06 31.21
C GLY A 279 11.96 -8.87 30.25
N GLU A 280 13.18 -8.52 29.85
CA GLU A 280 13.42 -7.43 28.90
C GLU A 280 13.07 -7.81 27.45
N ARG A 281 12.94 -6.79 26.60
CA ARG A 281 12.78 -6.91 25.14
C ARG A 281 14.10 -7.30 24.48
N GLN A 282 14.05 -7.99 23.35
CA GLN A 282 15.25 -8.36 22.57
C GLN A 282 15.91 -7.12 21.96
N PHE A 283 15.10 -6.11 21.60
CA PHE A 283 15.55 -4.92 20.90
C PHE A 283 15.03 -3.61 21.52
N ASN A 284 15.89 -2.61 21.61
CA ASN A 284 15.51 -1.28 22.09
C ASN A 284 14.87 -0.42 20.99
N GLY A 285 15.15 -0.70 19.72
CA GLY A 285 14.56 0.00 18.58
C GLY A 285 15.08 -0.49 17.24
N LEU A 286 14.76 0.24 16.16
CA LEU A 286 15.13 -0.13 14.80
C LEU A 286 16.64 -0.34 14.62
N VAL A 287 17.46 0.64 15.05
CA VAL A 287 18.93 0.58 14.95
C VAL A 287 19.52 -0.60 15.73
N ASP A 288 18.93 -0.93 16.88
CA ASP A 288 19.38 -2.05 17.72
C ASP A 288 19.11 -3.41 17.05
N VAL A 289 18.01 -3.56 16.29
CA VAL A 289 17.78 -4.75 15.46
C VAL A 289 18.88 -4.90 14.41
N TYR A 290 19.24 -3.82 13.71
CA TYR A 290 20.33 -3.86 12.72
C TYR A 290 21.65 -4.21 13.39
N ARG A 291 22.05 -3.51 14.45
CA ARG A 291 23.32 -3.76 15.17
C ARG A 291 23.42 -5.21 15.66
N LYS A 292 22.41 -5.71 16.38
CA LYS A 292 22.42 -7.08 16.94
C LYS A 292 22.35 -8.17 15.86
N THR A 293 21.61 -7.94 14.77
CA THR A 293 21.55 -8.91 13.65
C THR A 293 22.86 -8.95 12.87
N LEU A 294 23.45 -7.78 12.57
CA LEU A 294 24.73 -7.71 11.87
C LEU A 294 25.87 -8.33 12.69
N ALA A 295 25.85 -8.16 14.02
CA ALA A 295 26.85 -8.76 14.90
C ALA A 295 26.74 -10.30 15.03
N SER A 296 25.53 -10.87 14.89
CA SER A 296 25.32 -12.32 15.06
C SER A 296 25.29 -13.11 13.74
N ASP A 297 24.64 -12.57 12.71
CA ASP A 297 24.34 -13.25 11.44
C ASP A 297 24.85 -12.48 10.20
N GLY A 298 25.47 -11.31 10.39
CA GLY A 298 25.88 -10.43 9.30
C GLY A 298 24.70 -9.96 8.42
N VAL A 299 25.02 -9.58 7.17
CA VAL A 299 24.02 -9.14 6.19
C VAL A 299 23.02 -10.25 5.85
N ALA A 300 23.47 -11.52 5.84
CA ALA A 300 22.61 -12.67 5.60
C ALA A 300 21.45 -12.78 6.62
N GLY A 301 21.67 -12.36 7.87
CA GLY A 301 20.63 -12.28 8.89
C GLY A 301 19.50 -11.31 8.56
N LEU A 302 19.82 -10.16 7.95
CA LEU A 302 18.85 -9.14 7.54
C LEU A 302 18.02 -9.56 6.31
N TYR A 303 18.59 -10.38 5.43
CA TYR A 303 17.96 -10.86 4.19
C TYR A 303 17.40 -12.29 4.31
N ARG A 304 17.34 -12.86 5.52
CA ARG A 304 16.83 -14.21 5.76
C ARG A 304 15.36 -14.32 5.29
N GLY A 305 15.12 -15.21 4.33
CA GLY A 305 13.81 -15.39 3.66
C GLY A 305 13.60 -14.58 2.36
N PHE A 306 14.62 -13.91 1.82
CA PHE A 306 14.50 -13.12 0.58
C PHE A 306 13.95 -13.93 -0.60
N ASN A 307 14.50 -15.12 -0.86
CA ASN A 307 14.13 -15.95 -2.02
C ASN A 307 12.64 -16.34 -2.02
N ILE A 308 12.13 -16.84 -0.88
CA ILE A 308 10.71 -17.21 -0.72
C ILE A 308 9.78 -15.99 -0.82
N SER A 309 10.29 -14.78 -0.54
CA SER A 309 9.55 -13.53 -0.72
C SER A 309 9.39 -13.15 -2.19
N CYS A 310 10.42 -13.37 -3.00
CA CYS A 310 10.34 -13.19 -4.45
C CYS A 310 9.36 -14.17 -5.09
N VAL A 311 9.39 -15.45 -4.66
CA VAL A 311 8.39 -16.46 -5.04
C VAL A 311 6.98 -16.02 -4.63
N GLY A 312 6.81 -15.49 -3.41
CA GLY A 312 5.54 -14.97 -2.91
C GLY A 312 4.96 -13.85 -3.76
N ILE A 313 5.79 -12.93 -4.26
CA ILE A 313 5.36 -11.86 -5.19
C ILE A 313 4.81 -12.46 -6.49
N ILE A 314 5.53 -13.43 -7.08
CA ILE A 314 5.12 -14.07 -8.34
C ILE A 314 3.81 -14.86 -8.14
N VAL A 315 3.71 -15.66 -7.08
CA VAL A 315 2.52 -16.47 -6.76
C VAL A 315 1.30 -15.57 -6.49
N TYR A 316 1.44 -14.56 -5.62
CA TYR A 316 0.36 -13.62 -5.33
C TYR A 316 -0.10 -12.89 -6.60
N ARG A 317 0.83 -12.40 -7.41
CA ARG A 317 0.53 -11.67 -8.65
C ARG A 317 -0.15 -12.56 -9.70
N GLY A 318 0.27 -13.81 -9.84
CA GLY A 318 -0.32 -14.77 -10.76
C GLY A 318 -1.74 -15.17 -10.36
N LEU A 319 -1.95 -15.43 -9.07
CA LEU A 319 -3.29 -15.67 -8.52
C LEU A 319 -4.18 -14.44 -8.68
N TYR A 320 -3.68 -13.24 -8.38
CA TYR A 320 -4.42 -11.99 -8.53
C TYR A 320 -4.89 -11.77 -9.98
N PHE A 321 -3.97 -11.79 -10.96
CA PHE A 321 -4.36 -11.60 -12.37
C PHE A 321 -5.20 -12.74 -12.92
N GLY A 322 -4.90 -14.00 -12.58
CA GLY A 322 -5.69 -15.14 -13.01
C GLY A 322 -7.13 -15.08 -12.50
N LEU A 323 -7.32 -14.84 -11.21
CA LEU A 323 -8.66 -14.68 -10.62
C LEU A 323 -9.37 -13.43 -11.17
N TYR A 324 -8.68 -12.32 -11.41
CA TYR A 324 -9.28 -11.12 -11.99
C TYR A 324 -9.75 -11.36 -13.43
N ASP A 325 -8.90 -11.91 -14.30
CA ASP A 325 -9.25 -12.21 -15.69
C ASP A 325 -10.31 -13.32 -15.82
N SER A 326 -10.39 -14.27 -14.88
CA SER A 326 -11.42 -15.33 -14.88
C SER A 326 -12.76 -14.89 -14.28
N VAL A 327 -12.77 -14.15 -13.16
CA VAL A 327 -14.01 -13.84 -12.43
C VAL A 327 -14.66 -12.55 -12.92
N LYS A 328 -13.89 -11.54 -13.35
CA LYS A 328 -14.44 -10.28 -13.88
C LYS A 328 -15.44 -10.46 -15.02
N PRO A 329 -15.15 -11.18 -16.12
CA PRO A 329 -16.09 -11.31 -17.24
C PRO A 329 -17.32 -12.17 -16.93
N VAL A 330 -17.35 -12.87 -15.78
CA VAL A 330 -18.50 -13.65 -15.33
C VAL A 330 -19.39 -12.81 -14.41
N VAL A 331 -18.79 -12.04 -13.49
CA VAL A 331 -19.52 -11.31 -12.43
C VAL A 331 -19.87 -9.87 -12.82
N LEU A 332 -19.01 -9.16 -13.56
CA LEU A 332 -19.25 -7.77 -13.97
C LEU A 332 -19.83 -7.72 -15.38
N THR A 333 -21.05 -8.23 -15.51
CA THR A 333 -21.83 -8.24 -16.76
C THR A 333 -23.12 -7.43 -16.60
N GLY A 334 -23.67 -6.93 -17.72
CA GLY A 334 -24.90 -6.14 -17.73
C GLY A 334 -24.83 -4.92 -16.80
N SER A 335 -25.84 -4.74 -15.95
CA SER A 335 -25.94 -3.61 -15.01
C SER A 335 -24.86 -3.57 -13.93
N LEU A 336 -24.08 -4.64 -13.74
CA LEU A 336 -22.98 -4.68 -12.77
C LEU A 336 -21.64 -4.22 -13.34
N GLN A 337 -21.51 -4.08 -14.67
CA GLN A 337 -20.25 -3.76 -15.34
C GLN A 337 -19.64 -2.43 -14.86
N ASP A 338 -20.48 -1.39 -14.74
CA ASP A 338 -20.08 -0.05 -14.30
C ASP A 338 -20.34 0.20 -12.80
N SER A 339 -20.78 -0.82 -12.06
CA SER A 339 -21.05 -0.68 -10.63
C SER A 339 -19.76 -0.62 -9.81
N PHE A 340 -19.52 0.55 -9.19
CA PHE A 340 -18.41 0.76 -8.26
C PHE A 340 -18.40 -0.29 -7.14
N PHE A 341 -19.55 -0.58 -6.54
CA PHE A 341 -19.66 -1.54 -5.44
C PHE A 341 -19.37 -2.97 -5.89
N ALA A 342 -19.83 -3.38 -7.08
CA ALA A 342 -19.52 -4.69 -7.63
C ALA A 342 -18.03 -4.83 -7.96
N SER A 343 -17.42 -3.80 -8.58
CA SER A 343 -15.98 -3.72 -8.83
C SER A 343 -15.14 -3.77 -7.55
N PHE A 344 -15.56 -3.05 -6.51
CA PHE A 344 -14.89 -3.03 -5.21
C PHE A 344 -14.99 -4.40 -4.51
N ALA A 345 -16.19 -5.00 -4.46
CA ALA A 345 -16.41 -6.30 -3.86
C ALA A 345 -15.59 -7.40 -4.58
N LEU A 346 -15.56 -7.38 -5.92
CA LEU A 346 -14.74 -8.28 -6.73
C LEU A 346 -13.24 -8.10 -6.42
N GLY A 347 -12.74 -6.86 -6.44
CA GLY A 347 -11.34 -6.55 -6.12
C GLY A 347 -10.95 -6.99 -4.71
N TRP A 348 -11.83 -6.79 -3.72
CA TRP A 348 -11.64 -7.23 -2.34
C TRP A 348 -11.62 -8.76 -2.22
N LEU A 349 -12.55 -9.47 -2.87
CA LEU A 349 -12.60 -10.93 -2.87
C LEU A 349 -11.34 -11.54 -3.51
N ILE A 350 -10.92 -11.03 -4.68
CA ILE A 350 -9.70 -11.49 -5.36
C ILE A 350 -8.46 -11.22 -4.49
N THR A 351 -8.35 -10.02 -3.90
CA THR A 351 -7.22 -9.64 -3.04
C THR A 351 -7.11 -10.55 -1.82
N ASN A 352 -8.23 -10.86 -1.16
CA ASN A 352 -8.24 -11.78 -0.02
C ASN A 352 -8.03 -13.24 -0.45
N GLY A 353 -8.60 -13.68 -1.58
CA GLY A 353 -8.41 -15.03 -2.11
C GLY A 353 -6.94 -15.32 -2.48
N ALA A 354 -6.32 -14.45 -3.29
CA ALA A 354 -4.90 -14.51 -3.63
C ALA A 354 -4.01 -14.35 -2.38
N GLY A 355 -4.40 -13.47 -1.45
CA GLY A 355 -3.72 -13.25 -0.18
C GLY A 355 -3.76 -14.46 0.77
N LEU A 356 -4.85 -15.22 0.79
CA LEU A 356 -5.00 -16.46 1.54
C LEU A 356 -4.23 -17.61 0.89
N ALA A 357 -4.37 -17.80 -0.42
CA ALA A 357 -3.68 -18.86 -1.16
C ALA A 357 -2.14 -18.70 -1.15
N SER A 358 -1.62 -17.46 -1.11
CA SER A 358 -0.20 -17.17 -0.93
C SER A 358 0.25 -17.05 0.54
N TYR A 359 -0.68 -17.13 1.51
CA TYR A 359 -0.38 -16.90 2.94
C TYR A 359 0.67 -17.85 3.53
N PRO A 360 0.73 -19.15 3.20
CA PRO A 360 1.80 -20.04 3.67
C PRO A 360 3.21 -19.54 3.33
N ILE A 361 3.36 -18.83 2.20
CA ILE A 361 4.63 -18.27 1.74
C ILE A 361 5.05 -17.08 2.62
N ASP A 362 4.11 -16.21 3.02
CA ASP A 362 4.38 -15.14 4.00
C ASP A 362 4.70 -15.74 5.38
N THR A 363 4.00 -16.80 5.83
CA THR A 363 4.31 -17.44 7.12
C THR A 363 5.71 -18.06 7.14
N VAL A 364 6.12 -18.78 6.07
CA VAL A 364 7.51 -19.27 5.95
C VAL A 364 8.50 -18.10 5.93
N ARG A 365 8.24 -17.04 5.16
CA ARG A 365 9.08 -15.82 5.14
C ARG A 365 9.28 -15.25 6.54
N ARG A 366 8.19 -14.97 7.28
CA ARG A 366 8.27 -14.33 8.61
C ARG A 366 8.98 -15.20 9.64
N ARG A 367 8.71 -16.51 9.65
CA ARG A 367 9.38 -17.44 10.56
C ARG A 367 10.86 -17.59 10.26
N MET A 368 11.24 -17.62 8.98
CA MET A 368 12.65 -17.55 8.60
C MET A 368 13.31 -16.27 9.17
N MET A 369 12.68 -15.09 9.06
CA MET A 369 13.20 -13.86 9.68
C MET A 369 13.38 -13.97 11.21
N MET A 370 12.49 -14.69 11.91
CA MET A 370 12.58 -14.85 13.36
C MET A 370 13.80 -15.68 13.81
N THR A 371 14.32 -16.58 12.97
CA THR A 371 15.50 -17.41 13.32
C THR A 371 16.86 -16.69 13.23
N SER A 372 16.92 -15.44 12.76
CA SER A 372 18.19 -14.70 12.72
C SER A 372 18.69 -14.37 14.14
N GLY A 373 19.98 -14.53 14.41
CA GLY A 373 20.55 -14.35 15.74
C GLY A 373 20.26 -15.46 16.75
N GLU A 374 19.45 -16.46 16.39
CA GLU A 374 19.19 -17.66 17.19
C GLU A 374 20.18 -18.79 16.81
N ALA A 375 20.42 -19.76 17.70
CA ALA A 375 21.33 -20.88 17.41
C ALA A 375 20.76 -21.84 16.33
N VAL A 376 19.46 -22.12 16.40
CA VAL A 376 18.77 -23.03 15.46
C VAL A 376 18.12 -22.21 14.34
N LYS A 377 18.46 -22.55 13.09
CA LYS A 377 18.04 -21.84 11.88
C LYS A 377 17.56 -22.81 10.82
N TYR A 378 16.54 -22.42 10.07
CA TYR A 378 16.14 -23.15 8.87
C TYR A 378 17.22 -23.07 7.79
N LYS A 379 17.53 -24.20 7.15
CA LYS A 379 18.54 -24.32 6.08
C LYS A 379 18.05 -23.72 4.77
N SER A 380 16.76 -23.84 4.48
CA SER A 380 16.12 -23.32 3.28
C SER A 380 14.63 -23.06 3.53
N SER A 381 13.94 -22.44 2.56
CA SER A 381 12.49 -22.20 2.67
C SER A 381 11.66 -23.48 2.52
N LEU A 382 12.16 -24.50 1.81
CA LEU A 382 11.54 -25.83 1.74
C LEU A 382 11.74 -26.61 3.04
N ASP A 383 12.92 -26.50 3.65
CA ASP A 383 13.21 -27.03 4.97
C ASP A 383 12.30 -26.40 6.04
N ALA A 384 12.18 -25.06 6.06
CA ALA A 384 11.24 -24.34 6.91
C ALA A 384 9.79 -24.81 6.73
N PHE A 385 9.30 -24.88 5.49
CA PHE A 385 7.96 -25.36 5.18
C PHE A 385 7.73 -26.80 5.67
N THR A 386 8.68 -27.70 5.42
CA THR A 386 8.61 -29.10 5.82
C THR A 386 8.63 -29.27 7.34
N GLN A 387 9.48 -28.53 8.05
CA GLN A 387 9.54 -28.57 9.51
C GLN A 387 8.27 -28.02 10.15
N ILE A 388 7.72 -26.91 9.65
CA ILE A 388 6.43 -26.37 10.13
C ILE A 388 5.31 -27.39 9.91
N LEU A 389 5.24 -28.02 8.74
CA LEU A 389 4.23 -29.06 8.47
C LEU A 389 4.37 -30.28 9.38
N LYS A 390 5.59 -30.77 9.60
CA LYS A 390 5.84 -31.97 10.43
C LYS A 390 5.61 -31.72 11.92
N ASN A 391 6.05 -30.56 12.44
CA ASN A 391 6.08 -30.30 13.87
C ASN A 391 4.83 -29.58 14.39
N GLU A 392 4.10 -28.86 13.51
CA GLU A 392 3.00 -27.97 13.91
C GLU A 392 1.72 -28.14 13.04
N GLY A 393 1.81 -28.90 11.95
CA GLY A 393 0.70 -29.21 11.05
C GLY A 393 0.34 -28.08 10.07
N ALA A 394 -0.43 -28.43 9.03
CA ALA A 394 -0.81 -27.52 7.95
C ALA A 394 -1.57 -26.27 8.42
N LYS A 395 -2.35 -26.37 9.51
CA LYS A 395 -3.05 -25.21 10.11
C LYS A 395 -2.09 -24.13 10.60
N SER A 396 -0.86 -24.47 10.99
CA SER A 396 0.13 -23.51 11.48
C SER A 396 0.54 -22.48 10.42
N LEU A 397 0.58 -22.89 9.15
CA LEU A 397 0.89 -22.01 8.02
C LEU A 397 -0.12 -20.87 7.82
N PHE A 398 -1.34 -21.01 8.31
CA PHE A 398 -2.43 -20.03 8.21
C PHE A 398 -2.68 -19.23 9.50
N LYS A 399 -1.82 -19.39 10.53
CA LYS A 399 -1.90 -18.60 11.77
C LYS A 399 -1.84 -17.09 11.45
N GLY A 400 -2.80 -16.33 11.98
CA GLY A 400 -2.94 -14.90 11.74
C GLY A 400 -3.67 -14.50 10.44
N ALA A 401 -4.09 -15.44 9.59
CA ALA A 401 -4.78 -15.12 8.33
C ALA A 401 -6.05 -14.28 8.53
N GLY A 402 -6.89 -14.61 9.52
CA GLY A 402 -8.07 -13.81 9.88
C GLY A 402 -7.72 -12.39 10.34
N ALA A 403 -6.64 -12.22 11.12
CA ALA A 403 -6.14 -10.90 11.50
C ALA A 403 -5.62 -10.10 10.30
N ASN A 404 -5.08 -10.77 9.28
CA ASN A 404 -4.67 -10.13 8.02
C ASN A 404 -5.87 -9.63 7.19
N ILE A 405 -7.00 -10.34 7.20
CA ILE A 405 -8.26 -9.88 6.58
C ILE A 405 -8.80 -8.65 7.32
N LEU A 406 -8.86 -8.70 8.65
CA LEU A 406 -9.27 -7.54 9.47
C LEU A 406 -8.35 -6.32 9.24
N ARG A 407 -7.04 -6.53 9.14
CA ARG A 407 -6.06 -5.50 8.76
C ARG A 407 -6.34 -4.89 7.37
N ALA A 408 -6.77 -5.70 6.40
CA ALA A 408 -7.11 -5.21 5.06
C ALA A 408 -8.36 -4.30 5.10
N VAL A 409 -9.40 -4.71 5.82
CA VAL A 409 -10.63 -3.91 6.03
C VAL A 409 -10.32 -2.60 6.76
N ALA A 410 -9.57 -2.66 7.87
CA ALA A 410 -9.17 -1.49 8.64
C ALA A 410 -8.33 -0.50 7.82
N GLY A 411 -7.34 -1.00 7.07
CA GLY A 411 -6.49 -0.16 6.22
C GLY A 411 -7.27 0.54 5.11
N ALA A 412 -8.21 -0.15 4.46
CA ALA A 412 -9.07 0.41 3.42
C ALA A 412 -10.04 1.46 3.97
N GLY A 413 -10.71 1.17 5.10
CA GLY A 413 -11.64 2.11 5.74
C GLY A 413 -10.95 3.40 6.21
N VAL A 414 -9.78 3.30 6.83
CA VAL A 414 -9.00 4.48 7.25
C VAL A 414 -8.52 5.29 6.04
N LEU A 415 -8.04 4.64 4.98
CA LEU A 415 -7.60 5.35 3.78
C LEU A 415 -8.77 6.11 3.12
N ALA A 416 -9.93 5.48 2.97
CA ALA A 416 -11.12 6.13 2.41
C ALA A 416 -11.61 7.31 3.28
N GLY A 417 -11.58 7.18 4.60
CA GLY A 417 -11.91 8.27 5.53
C GLY A 417 -10.89 9.42 5.45
N TYR A 418 -9.60 9.11 5.39
CA TYR A 418 -8.54 10.10 5.28
C TYR A 418 -8.53 10.83 3.93
N ASP A 419 -8.83 10.13 2.83
CA ASP A 419 -9.04 10.75 1.51
C ASP A 419 -10.17 11.80 1.54
N LYS A 420 -11.29 11.50 2.23
CA LYS A 420 -12.37 12.46 2.43
C LYS A 420 -11.93 13.65 3.28
N LEU A 421 -11.17 13.40 4.35
CA LEU A 421 -10.59 14.47 5.18
C LEU A 421 -9.66 15.38 4.37
N GLN A 422 -8.82 14.83 3.48
CA GLN A 422 -7.95 15.63 2.61
C GLN A 422 -8.75 16.55 1.68
N VAL A 423 -9.83 16.05 1.06
CA VAL A 423 -10.70 16.88 0.21
C VAL A 423 -11.36 18.00 1.02
N LEU A 424 -11.80 17.72 2.25
CA LEU A 424 -12.42 18.73 3.14
C LEU A 424 -11.43 19.80 3.63
N VAL A 425 -10.18 19.42 3.94
CA VAL A 425 -9.19 20.33 4.54
C VAL A 425 -8.32 21.04 3.50
N PHE A 426 -7.98 20.37 2.39
CA PHE A 426 -7.04 20.87 1.37
C PHE A 426 -7.67 21.08 -0.01
N GLY A 427 -8.98 20.86 -0.17
CA GLY A 427 -9.69 21.00 -1.44
C GLY A 427 -9.39 19.92 -2.49
N LYS A 428 -8.32 19.12 -2.31
CA LYS A 428 -7.95 18.01 -3.19
C LYS A 428 -7.39 16.81 -2.42
N LYS A 429 -7.52 15.62 -3.00
CA LYS A 429 -6.90 14.38 -2.52
C LYS A 429 -5.44 14.31 -2.96
N TYR A 430 -4.54 13.98 -2.04
CA TYR A 430 -3.15 13.62 -2.33
C TYR A 430 -2.99 12.11 -2.22
N GLY A 431 -2.95 11.42 -3.37
CA GLY A 431 -2.89 9.96 -3.40
C GLY A 431 -1.57 9.41 -2.84
N SER A 432 -1.65 8.41 -1.97
CA SER A 432 -0.49 7.68 -1.42
C SER A 432 0.17 6.70 -2.41
N GLY A 433 0.01 6.91 -3.72
CA GLY A 433 0.41 5.97 -4.77
C GLY A 433 -0.28 4.59 -4.72
N GLY A 434 -1.16 4.36 -3.74
CA GLY A 434 -1.93 3.14 -3.56
C GLY A 434 -3.42 3.44 -3.47
N ALA A 435 -4.13 3.18 -4.56
CA ALA A 435 -5.56 2.92 -4.62
C ALA A 435 -5.75 1.58 -5.34
#